data_AF-A0ABC9FYL9-F1
#
_entry.id   AF-A0ABC9FYL9-F1
#
_cell.length_a   1.000
_cell.length_b   1.000
_cell.length_c   1.000
_cell.angle_alpha   90.00
_cell.angle_beta   90.00
_cell.angle_gamma   90.00
#
_symmetry.space_group_name_H-M   'P 1'
#
loop_
_entity.id
_entity.type
_entity.pdbx_description
1 polymer ?
#
loop_
_entity_poly.entity_id
_entity_poly.type
_entity_poly.pdbx_seq_one_letter_code
_entity_poly.pdbx_strand_id
1 'polypeptide(L)'
;MHPFSLKSSKGAPILPRPVFVFFVALFGFYVCYLSFNQITLENKREDNSGEEQRENICRKPYVSYEELRYVHFPKPTTYSRGECSCTPVRFFVIVSMQRSGSGWFETLLNSHPNISSNGEIFNRVNRRENISSILQTLDKLYNLDWLTSAAKNECTAAFGLKWMLNQAEILAKFKPELDTSTLIANIRNIEKAIRGCLDHFKSTRHMILYYEDIIGNSNALSQVQEFLRVPVRPLMSRQVKIHTRPLPDLVKNWKDVSSKLNGTEFAHFLDGPDYRK
;
A
#
# COMPACT_ATOMS: atom_id res chain seq x y z
N MET A 1 66.31 -27.35 40.61
CA MET A 1 65.04 -26.59 40.64
C MET A 1 63.89 -27.59 40.55
N HIS A 2 63.01 -27.61 41.57
CA HIS A 2 61.92 -28.58 41.74
C HIS A 2 60.80 -28.42 40.70
N PRO A 3 60.09 -29.53 40.41
CA PRO A 3 58.63 -29.46 40.46
C PRO A 3 58.02 -30.63 41.26
N PHE A 4 57.11 -30.28 42.17
CA PHE A 4 56.28 -31.18 43.01
C PHE A 4 55.07 -31.69 42.19
N SER A 5 54.83 -33.01 42.16
CA SER A 5 53.94 -33.81 43.03
C SER A 5 52.43 -33.64 42.80
N LEU A 6 51.79 -34.76 42.44
CA LEU A 6 50.33 -34.97 42.35
C LEU A 6 49.59 -34.69 43.67
N LYS A 7 48.35 -34.18 43.58
CA LYS A 7 47.26 -34.48 44.52
C LYS A 7 45.86 -34.29 43.89
N SER A 8 44.96 -35.19 44.29
CA SER A 8 43.57 -35.38 43.81
C SER A 8 42.52 -34.53 44.56
N SER A 9 41.45 -34.20 43.81
CA SER A 9 40.02 -33.94 44.13
C SER A 9 39.58 -33.33 45.48
N LYS A 10 38.79 -32.23 45.40
CA LYS A 10 37.73 -31.87 46.38
C LYS A 10 36.54 -31.21 45.67
N GLY A 11 35.34 -31.74 45.92
CA GLY A 11 34.06 -31.33 45.34
C GLY A 11 33.46 -30.03 45.93
N ALA A 12 32.45 -29.51 45.23
CA ALA A 12 31.75 -28.26 45.50
C ALA A 12 30.92 -28.29 46.81
N PRO A 13 30.74 -27.15 47.50
CA PRO A 13 29.97 -27.09 48.74
C PRO A 13 28.47 -27.17 48.46
N ILE A 14 27.79 -28.06 49.18
CA ILE A 14 26.35 -28.28 49.12
C ILE A 14 25.66 -27.17 49.94
N LEU A 15 24.76 -26.42 49.32
CA LEU A 15 23.95 -25.40 49.99
C LEU A 15 23.08 -26.07 51.09
N PRO A 16 22.99 -25.52 52.31
CA PRO A 16 22.21 -26.12 53.38
C PRO A 16 20.72 -26.24 52.98
N ARG A 17 20.18 -27.46 53.09
CA ARG A 17 18.79 -27.84 52.75
C ARG A 17 17.68 -26.84 53.17
N PRO A 18 17.69 -26.19 54.35
CA PRO A 18 16.63 -25.24 54.70
C PRO A 18 16.60 -23.99 53.81
N VAL A 19 17.75 -23.54 53.30
CA VAL A 19 17.83 -22.35 52.44
C VAL A 19 17.22 -22.64 51.06
N PHE A 20 17.47 -23.83 50.52
CA PHE A 20 16.91 -24.25 49.25
C PHE A 20 15.38 -24.39 49.31
N VAL A 21 14.85 -24.94 50.42
CA VAL A 21 13.40 -25.03 50.66
C VAL A 21 12.76 -23.64 50.74
N PHE A 22 13.44 -22.68 51.37
CA PHE A 22 12.95 -21.30 51.46
C PHE A 22 12.89 -20.61 50.09
N PHE A 23 13.91 -20.79 49.24
CA PHE A 23 13.89 -20.24 47.87
C PHE A 23 12.82 -20.88 46.99
N VAL A 24 12.60 -22.20 47.10
CA VAL A 24 11.52 -22.88 46.37
C VAL A 24 10.14 -22.40 46.84
N ALA A 25 9.95 -22.20 48.15
CA ALA A 25 8.70 -21.66 48.68
C ALA A 25 8.45 -20.22 48.24
N LEU A 26 9.46 -19.35 48.27
CA LEU A 26 9.36 -17.97 47.78
C LEU A 26 9.05 -17.91 46.29
N PHE A 27 9.70 -18.76 45.48
CA PHE A 27 9.44 -18.82 44.05
C PHE A 27 8.03 -19.36 43.77
N GLY A 28 7.59 -20.37 44.52
CA GLY A 28 6.22 -20.88 44.45
C GLY A 28 5.18 -19.82 44.79
N PHE A 29 5.38 -19.04 45.87
CA PHE A 29 4.50 -17.93 46.22
C PHE A 29 4.51 -16.82 45.15
N TYR A 30 5.66 -16.50 44.57
CA TYR A 30 5.78 -15.50 43.51
C TYR A 30 5.06 -15.92 42.22
N VAL A 31 5.22 -17.19 41.80
CA VAL A 31 4.50 -17.74 40.64
C VAL A 31 3.00 -17.75 40.93
N CYS A 32 2.58 -18.18 42.12
CA CYS A 32 1.16 -18.21 42.49
C CYS A 32 0.55 -16.79 42.53
N TYR A 33 1.29 -15.81 43.05
CA TYR A 33 0.90 -14.38 43.03
C TYR A 33 0.76 -13.85 41.60
N LEU A 34 1.67 -14.19 40.69
CA LEU A 34 1.55 -13.83 39.27
C LEU A 34 0.35 -14.51 38.61
N SER A 35 0.10 -15.79 38.88
CA SER A 35 -1.06 -16.51 38.36
C SER A 35 -2.39 -15.92 38.86
N PHE A 36 -2.50 -15.59 40.15
CA PHE A 36 -3.68 -14.93 40.71
C PHE A 36 -3.89 -13.53 40.14
N ASN A 37 -2.82 -12.76 39.94
CA ASN A 37 -2.93 -11.46 39.27
C ASN A 37 -3.34 -11.60 37.80
N GLN A 38 -2.89 -12.64 37.10
CA GLN A 38 -3.30 -12.92 35.72
C GLN A 38 -4.79 -13.26 35.64
N ILE A 39 -5.30 -14.11 36.53
CA ILE A 39 -6.74 -14.44 36.66
C ILE A 39 -7.55 -13.21 37.03
N THR A 40 -7.05 -12.35 37.92
CA THR A 40 -7.73 -11.11 38.31
C THR A 40 -7.79 -10.11 37.14
N LEU A 41 -6.76 -10.08 36.29
CA LEU A 41 -6.71 -9.26 35.08
C LEU A 41 -7.59 -9.81 33.95
N GLU A 42 -7.75 -11.14 33.88
CA GLU A 42 -8.68 -11.84 32.99
C GLU A 42 -10.14 -11.60 33.41
N ASN A 43 -10.46 -11.75 34.70
CA ASN A 43 -11.80 -11.43 35.24
C ASN A 43 -12.15 -9.94 35.07
N LYS A 44 -11.17 -9.02 35.18
CA LYS A 44 -11.37 -7.59 34.93
C LYS A 44 -11.48 -7.24 33.44
N ARG A 45 -11.07 -8.15 32.54
CA ARG A 45 -11.32 -8.06 31.09
C ARG A 45 -12.68 -8.64 30.72
N GLU A 46 -13.15 -9.69 31.40
CA GLU A 46 -14.51 -10.24 31.22
C GLU A 46 -15.60 -9.33 31.81
N ASP A 47 -15.38 -8.67 32.96
CA ASP A 47 -16.36 -7.73 33.55
C ASP A 47 -16.41 -6.36 32.83
N ASN A 48 -15.44 -6.06 31.96
CA ASN A 48 -15.47 -4.88 31.08
C ASN A 48 -15.92 -5.20 29.65
N SER A 49 -16.26 -6.47 29.34
CA SER A 49 -17.09 -6.80 28.18
C SER A 49 -18.57 -6.70 28.53
N GLY A 50 -18.96 -5.58 29.14
CA GLY A 50 -20.28 -5.03 28.88
C GLY A 50 -20.31 -4.65 27.41
N GLU A 51 -20.63 -5.61 26.55
CA GLU A 51 -21.12 -5.36 25.20
C GLU A 51 -22.38 -4.50 25.34
N GLU A 52 -22.19 -3.18 25.38
CA GLU A 52 -23.23 -2.26 24.99
C GLU A 52 -23.46 -2.52 23.50
N GLN A 53 -24.36 -3.46 23.25
CA GLN A 53 -24.79 -3.96 21.96
C GLN A 53 -25.47 -2.84 21.18
N ARG A 54 -24.68 -1.89 20.68
CA ARG A 54 -24.99 -1.20 19.41
C ARG A 54 -24.56 -2.13 18.29
N GLU A 55 -25.30 -3.22 18.13
CA GLU A 55 -25.24 -4.05 16.94
C GLU A 55 -25.69 -3.15 15.78
N ASN A 56 -24.73 -2.53 15.09
CA ASN A 56 -25.00 -1.89 13.82
C ASN A 56 -25.38 -3.03 12.86
N ILE A 57 -26.68 -3.28 12.72
CA ILE A 57 -27.26 -4.27 11.81
C ILE A 57 -27.01 -3.79 10.39
N CYS A 58 -25.77 -3.91 9.93
CA CYS A 58 -25.39 -3.67 8.55
C CYS A 58 -25.67 -4.95 7.77
N ARG A 59 -26.94 -5.18 7.43
CA ARG A 59 -27.31 -6.22 6.47
C ARG A 59 -26.68 -5.86 5.13
N LYS A 60 -25.81 -6.73 4.60
CA LYS A 60 -25.32 -6.61 3.24
C LYS A 60 -26.31 -7.31 2.32
N PRO A 61 -27.19 -6.59 1.60
CA PRO A 61 -27.96 -7.24 0.55
C PRO A 61 -26.97 -7.84 -0.46
N TYR A 62 -27.23 -9.07 -0.89
CA TYR A 62 -26.59 -9.60 -2.08
C TYR A 62 -27.09 -8.75 -3.26
N VAL A 63 -26.18 -8.04 -3.91
CA VAL A 63 -26.48 -7.22 -5.08
C VAL A 63 -25.89 -7.93 -6.29
N SER A 64 -26.70 -8.15 -7.31
CA SER A 64 -26.23 -8.74 -8.56
C SER A 64 -25.25 -7.78 -9.25
N TYR A 65 -24.39 -8.32 -10.12
CA TYR A 65 -23.39 -7.52 -10.82
C TYR A 65 -23.99 -6.38 -11.66
N GLU A 66 -25.17 -6.62 -12.24
CA GLU A 66 -25.90 -5.66 -13.08
C GLU A 66 -26.46 -4.49 -12.25
N GLU A 67 -26.86 -4.75 -11.01
CA GLU A 67 -27.44 -3.75 -10.11
C GLU A 67 -26.38 -2.88 -9.43
N LEU A 68 -25.10 -3.29 -9.42
CA LEU A 68 -24.01 -2.54 -8.79
C LEU A 68 -23.94 -1.09 -9.30
N ARG A 69 -24.24 -0.83 -10.57
CA ARG A 69 -24.23 0.52 -11.16
C ARG A 69 -25.24 1.48 -10.50
N TYR A 70 -26.35 0.92 -10.00
CA TYR A 70 -27.45 1.66 -9.38
C TYR A 70 -27.36 1.68 -7.86
N VAL A 71 -26.39 0.99 -7.25
CA VAL A 71 -26.15 1.08 -5.82
C VAL A 71 -25.69 2.49 -5.48
N HIS A 72 -26.41 3.11 -4.55
CA HIS A 72 -26.07 4.41 -3.98
C HIS A 72 -25.62 4.21 -2.53
N PHE A 73 -24.49 4.81 -2.17
CA PHE A 73 -24.09 4.86 -0.77
C PHE A 73 -24.78 6.02 -0.06
N PRO A 74 -24.96 5.93 1.27
CA PRO A 74 -25.58 6.99 2.05
C PRO A 74 -24.87 8.33 1.81
N LYS A 75 -25.67 9.39 1.66
CA LYS A 75 -25.15 10.76 1.61
C LYS A 75 -25.01 11.25 3.04
N PRO A 76 -23.77 11.47 3.54
CA PRO A 76 -23.61 11.92 4.90
C PRO A 76 -24.12 13.34 5.07
N THR A 77 -24.92 13.56 6.12
CA THR A 77 -25.47 14.84 6.55
C THR A 77 -24.55 15.53 7.53
N THR A 78 -23.93 14.75 8.42
CA THR A 78 -23.03 15.22 9.47
C THR A 78 -21.56 15.04 9.12
N TYR A 79 -21.28 14.27 8.05
CA TYR A 79 -19.93 13.82 7.67
C TYR A 79 -19.20 13.05 8.78
N SER A 80 -19.92 12.57 9.80
CA SER A 80 -19.37 11.71 10.83
C SER A 80 -19.17 10.29 10.32
N ARG A 81 -18.09 9.62 10.76
CA ARG A 81 -17.82 8.24 10.31
C ARG A 81 -18.92 7.26 10.72
N GLY A 82 -19.60 7.52 11.85
CA GLY A 82 -20.72 6.70 12.34
C GLY A 82 -21.87 6.61 11.35
N GLU A 83 -22.15 7.69 10.61
CA GLU A 83 -23.19 7.72 9.57
C GLU A 83 -22.88 6.78 8.40
N CYS A 84 -21.58 6.56 8.13
CA CYS A 84 -21.09 5.64 7.10
C CYS A 84 -20.67 4.26 7.63
N SER A 85 -21.04 3.90 8.86
CA SER A 85 -20.61 2.66 9.54
C SER A 85 -20.92 1.39 8.74
N CYS A 86 -22.06 1.34 8.07
CA CYS A 86 -22.45 0.20 7.21
C CYS A 86 -21.80 0.18 5.83
N THR A 87 -20.99 1.17 5.49
CA THR A 87 -20.19 1.19 4.26
C THR A 87 -18.75 0.80 4.59
N PRO A 88 -18.36 -0.48 4.39
CA PRO A 88 -17.00 -0.90 4.65
C PRO A 88 -16.04 -0.20 3.69
N VAL A 89 -14.94 0.32 4.23
CA VAL A 89 -13.92 0.99 3.44
C VAL A 89 -12.87 -0.01 2.99
N ARG A 90 -12.59 -0.03 1.69
CA ARG A 90 -11.51 -0.80 1.08
C ARG A 90 -10.27 0.07 0.98
N PHE A 91 -9.20 -0.38 1.61
CA PHE A 91 -7.91 0.28 1.46
C PHE A 91 -7.21 -0.18 0.19
N PHE A 92 -6.61 0.77 -0.52
CA PHE A 92 -5.81 0.49 -1.71
C PHE A 92 -4.57 1.37 -1.76
N VAL A 93 -3.58 0.91 -2.52
CA VAL A 93 -2.37 1.66 -2.84
C VAL A 93 -2.12 1.56 -4.33
N ILE A 94 -1.93 2.70 -4.98
CA ILE A 94 -1.47 2.76 -6.36
C ILE A 94 0.06 2.77 -6.32
N VAL A 95 0.69 1.65 -6.63
CA VAL A 95 2.14 1.56 -6.76
C VAL A 95 2.51 1.86 -8.20
N SER A 96 3.39 2.85 -8.40
CA SER A 96 3.75 3.28 -9.74
C SER A 96 5.18 3.83 -9.79
N MET A 97 5.75 3.85 -10.99
CA MET A 97 6.90 4.69 -11.30
C MET A 97 6.45 6.04 -11.86
N GLN A 98 7.39 6.95 -12.05
CA GLN A 98 7.14 8.22 -12.73
C GLN A 98 6.73 8.09 -14.19
N ARG A 99 6.00 9.11 -14.64
CA ARG A 99 5.55 9.28 -16.03
C ARG A 99 4.67 8.14 -16.55
N SER A 100 4.11 7.31 -15.67
CA SER A 100 3.19 6.22 -15.98
C SER A 100 1.74 6.65 -16.28
N GLY A 101 1.42 7.95 -16.20
CA GLY A 101 0.03 8.42 -16.23
C GLY A 101 -0.73 8.24 -14.90
N SER A 102 -0.06 7.82 -13.82
CA SER A 102 -0.70 7.60 -12.51
C SER A 102 -1.42 8.81 -11.92
N GLY A 103 -0.99 10.04 -12.23
CA GLY A 103 -1.69 11.27 -11.84
C GLY A 103 -3.04 11.43 -12.56
N TRP A 104 -3.11 11.08 -13.84
CA TRP A 104 -4.36 11.10 -14.61
C TRP A 104 -5.29 10.00 -14.12
N PHE A 105 -4.77 8.80 -13.91
CA PHE A 105 -5.51 7.68 -13.35
C PHE A 105 -6.09 8.00 -11.96
N GLU A 106 -5.30 8.62 -11.09
CA GLU A 106 -5.78 9.08 -9.78
C GLU A 106 -6.95 10.08 -9.90
N THR A 107 -6.88 11.03 -10.83
CA THR A 107 -8.00 11.96 -11.04
C THR A 107 -9.26 11.28 -11.57
N LEU A 108 -9.13 10.24 -12.40
CA LEU A 108 -10.26 9.41 -12.81
C LEU A 108 -10.90 8.75 -11.59
N LEU A 109 -10.11 8.09 -10.73
CA LEU A 109 -10.63 7.47 -9.51
C LEU A 109 -11.32 8.49 -8.61
N ASN A 110 -10.71 9.66 -8.42
CA ASN A 110 -11.25 10.72 -7.57
C ASN A 110 -12.51 11.40 -8.14
N SER A 111 -12.86 11.19 -9.40
CA SER A 111 -14.16 11.60 -9.94
C SER A 111 -15.32 10.72 -9.44
N HIS A 112 -15.02 9.51 -8.94
CA HIS A 112 -16.01 8.64 -8.32
C HIS A 112 -16.40 9.18 -6.93
N PRO A 113 -17.70 9.22 -6.58
CA PRO A 113 -18.16 9.75 -5.29
C PRO A 113 -17.69 8.91 -4.10
N ASN A 114 -17.52 7.60 -4.28
CA ASN A 114 -17.15 6.68 -3.20
C ASN A 114 -15.66 6.29 -3.17
N ILE A 115 -14.83 6.88 -4.03
CA ILE A 115 -13.37 6.63 -4.04
C ILE A 115 -12.64 7.90 -3.63
N SER A 116 -11.66 7.75 -2.74
CA SER A 116 -10.75 8.81 -2.35
C SER A 116 -9.30 8.32 -2.42
N SER A 117 -8.52 8.90 -3.35
CA SER A 117 -7.07 8.72 -3.46
C SER A 117 -6.37 10.01 -3.03
N ASN A 118 -5.41 9.88 -2.13
CA ASN A 118 -4.77 10.99 -1.43
C ASN A 118 -3.40 11.40 -1.99
N GLY A 119 -3.08 11.00 -3.22
CA GLY A 119 -1.83 11.34 -3.88
C GLY A 119 -0.60 10.77 -3.19
N GLU A 120 0.53 11.43 -3.43
CA GLU A 120 1.85 11.05 -2.94
C GLU A 120 2.08 11.58 -1.53
N ILE A 121 1.37 11.02 -0.57
CA ILE A 121 1.45 11.50 0.82
C ILE A 121 2.88 11.43 1.38
N PHE A 122 3.72 10.52 0.89
CA PHE A 122 5.12 10.34 1.28
C PHE A 122 6.14 11.15 0.45
N ASN A 123 5.66 12.07 -0.40
CA ASN A 123 6.57 13.00 -1.08
C ASN A 123 7.25 13.95 -0.07
N ARG A 124 6.62 14.23 1.07
CA ARG A 124 7.23 15.03 2.13
C ARG A 124 8.23 14.19 2.92
N VAL A 125 9.49 14.66 2.97
CA VAL A 125 10.61 13.96 3.63
C VAL A 125 10.28 13.59 5.07
N ASN A 126 9.66 14.50 5.83
CA ASN A 126 9.29 14.27 7.22
C ASN A 126 8.38 13.06 7.46
N ARG A 127 7.55 12.68 6.48
CA ARG A 127 6.65 11.51 6.57
C ARG A 127 7.36 10.19 6.30
N ARG A 128 8.61 10.23 5.81
CA ARG A 128 9.44 9.06 5.48
C ARG A 128 10.81 9.07 6.16
N GLU A 129 11.02 9.93 7.16
CA GLU A 129 12.28 10.03 7.91
C GLU A 129 12.65 8.71 8.59
N ASN A 130 11.67 8.01 9.15
CA ASN A 130 11.84 6.73 9.80
C ASN A 130 10.53 5.92 9.81
N ILE A 131 10.61 4.65 10.25
CA ILE A 131 9.47 3.73 10.29
C ILE A 131 8.33 4.27 11.15
N SER A 132 8.63 4.92 12.29
CA SER A 132 7.60 5.49 13.17
C SER A 132 6.81 6.60 12.45
N SER A 133 7.50 7.52 11.76
CA SER A 133 6.85 8.56 10.96
C SER A 133 5.97 7.99 9.83
N ILE A 134 6.42 6.89 9.20
CA ILE A 134 5.66 6.19 8.16
C ILE A 134 4.38 5.60 8.76
N LEU A 135 4.51 4.84 9.85
CA LEU A 135 3.38 4.19 10.52
C LEU A 135 2.37 5.23 11.03
N GLN A 136 2.82 6.29 11.69
CA GLN A 136 1.95 7.38 12.14
C GLN A 136 1.19 8.04 10.97
N THR A 137 1.83 8.16 9.82
CA THR A 137 1.18 8.71 8.62
C THR A 137 0.14 7.75 8.08
N LEU A 138 0.44 6.45 8.02
CA LEU A 138 -0.50 5.41 7.58
C LEU A 138 -1.67 5.26 8.55
N ASP A 139 -1.44 5.33 9.86
CA ASP A 139 -2.47 5.27 10.89
C ASP A 139 -3.46 6.42 10.71
N LYS A 140 -2.96 7.66 10.56
CA LYS A 140 -3.81 8.82 10.26
C LYS A 140 -4.60 8.65 8.97
N LEU A 141 -3.98 8.08 7.93
CA LEU A 141 -4.62 7.85 6.65
C LEU A 141 -5.75 6.81 6.78
N TYR A 142 -5.46 5.65 7.36
CA TYR A 142 -6.39 4.52 7.38
C TYR A 142 -7.41 4.56 8.52
N ASN A 143 -7.16 5.37 9.54
CA ASN A 143 -8.20 5.79 10.49
C ASN A 143 -9.17 6.83 9.91
N LEU A 144 -8.92 7.29 8.68
CA LEU A 144 -9.70 8.33 7.98
C LEU A 144 -9.66 9.69 8.69
N ASP A 145 -8.65 9.92 9.54
CA ASP A 145 -8.36 11.21 10.17
C ASP A 145 -7.67 12.18 9.18
N TRP A 146 -7.42 11.70 7.97
CA TRP A 146 -6.79 12.47 6.91
C TRP A 146 -7.80 13.43 6.27
N LEU A 147 -7.74 14.70 6.69
CA LEU A 147 -8.54 15.78 6.13
C LEU A 147 -8.23 15.94 4.64
N THR A 148 -9.12 15.45 3.79
CA THR A 148 -9.07 15.69 2.35
C THR A 148 -9.79 16.99 2.03
N SER A 149 -9.19 17.82 1.17
CA SER A 149 -9.81 19.05 0.68
C SER A 149 -11.08 18.83 -0.16
N ALA A 150 -11.40 17.58 -0.52
CA ALA A 150 -12.62 17.21 -1.23
C ALA A 150 -13.57 16.47 -0.29
N ALA A 151 -14.54 17.20 0.29
CA ALA A 151 -15.69 16.55 0.89
C ALA A 151 -16.43 15.76 -0.21
N LYS A 152 -16.64 14.46 0.02
CA LYS A 152 -17.41 13.61 -0.91
C LYS A 152 -18.88 13.70 -0.51
N ASN A 153 -19.75 13.83 -1.50
CA ASN A 153 -21.20 13.93 -1.28
C ASN A 153 -21.84 12.59 -0.85
N GLU A 154 -21.10 11.49 -0.91
CA GLU A 154 -21.52 10.15 -0.50
C GLU A 154 -20.45 9.51 0.39
N CYS A 155 -20.82 8.50 1.16
CA CYS A 155 -19.88 7.73 1.97
C CYS A 155 -18.76 7.12 1.11
N THR A 156 -17.53 7.31 1.56
CA THR A 156 -16.37 6.68 0.94
C THR A 156 -16.40 5.16 1.18
N ALA A 157 -16.21 4.39 0.10
CA ALA A 157 -16.15 2.94 0.11
C ALA A 157 -14.76 2.41 -0.31
N ALA A 158 -13.93 3.23 -0.95
CA ALA A 158 -12.53 2.93 -1.23
C ALA A 158 -11.64 4.13 -0.88
N PHE A 159 -10.60 3.91 -0.08
CA PHE A 159 -9.73 4.96 0.42
C PHE A 159 -8.26 4.54 0.27
N GLY A 160 -7.44 5.39 -0.34
CA GLY A 160 -6.09 4.99 -0.68
C GLY A 160 -5.13 6.14 -0.90
N LEU A 161 -3.93 5.76 -1.33
CA LEU A 161 -2.83 6.66 -1.64
C LEU A 161 -2.12 6.20 -2.90
N LYS A 162 -1.29 7.08 -3.44
CA LYS A 162 -0.34 6.77 -4.50
C LYS A 162 1.08 6.71 -3.93
N TRP A 163 1.77 5.60 -4.17
CA TRP A 163 3.16 5.40 -3.78
C TRP A 163 4.05 5.36 -5.02
N MET A 164 4.95 6.35 -5.16
CA MET A 164 5.93 6.35 -6.23
C MET A 164 7.22 5.66 -5.81
N LEU A 165 7.65 4.68 -6.61
CA LEU A 165 8.88 3.91 -6.34
C LEU A 165 10.16 4.68 -6.69
N ASN A 166 10.07 5.72 -7.52
CA ASN A 166 11.20 6.58 -7.89
C ASN A 166 10.81 8.08 -7.85
N GLN A 167 11.80 8.93 -7.55
CA GLN A 167 11.70 10.40 -7.60
C GLN A 167 12.57 10.93 -8.76
N ALA A 168 12.00 11.74 -9.65
CA ALA A 168 12.66 12.39 -10.78
C ALA A 168 12.18 13.83 -10.81
N GLU A 169 13.12 14.75 -10.93
CA GLU A 169 12.87 16.15 -10.60
C GLU A 169 12.28 16.99 -11.74
N ILE A 170 12.41 16.65 -13.03
CA ILE A 170 12.02 17.57 -14.12
C ILE A 170 11.50 16.77 -15.33
N LEU A 171 10.91 17.43 -16.35
CA LEU A 171 11.08 17.14 -17.80
C LEU A 171 9.84 17.44 -18.69
N ALA A 172 8.80 18.14 -18.22
CA ALA A 172 7.65 18.48 -19.08
C ALA A 172 8.02 19.27 -20.38
N LYS A 173 9.21 19.91 -20.42
CA LYS A 173 9.75 20.61 -21.60
C LYS A 173 11.00 19.95 -22.23
N PHE A 174 11.47 18.82 -21.72
CA PHE A 174 12.78 18.29 -22.09
C PHE A 174 12.68 17.23 -23.18
N LYS A 175 13.47 17.39 -24.23
CA LYS A 175 13.72 16.36 -25.26
C LYS A 175 15.00 15.62 -24.84
N PRO A 176 14.92 14.51 -24.08
CA PRO A 176 16.11 13.86 -23.56
C PRO A 176 16.99 13.29 -24.66
N GLU A 177 18.29 13.32 -24.39
CA GLU A 177 19.27 12.48 -25.08
C GLU A 177 19.49 11.25 -24.19
N LEU A 178 19.26 10.05 -24.76
CA LEU A 178 19.35 8.80 -24.01
C LEU A 178 20.73 8.17 -24.23
N ASP A 179 21.36 7.71 -23.15
CA ASP A 179 22.59 6.93 -23.25
C ASP A 179 22.30 5.53 -23.79
N THR A 180 22.65 5.30 -25.06
CA THR A 180 22.42 4.03 -25.76
C THR A 180 23.33 2.90 -25.26
N SER A 181 24.45 3.22 -24.59
CA SER A 181 25.37 2.21 -24.06
C SER A 181 24.75 1.48 -22.86
N THR A 182 24.01 2.19 -22.01
CA THR A 182 23.36 1.65 -20.80
C THR A 182 21.87 1.36 -20.99
N LEU A 183 21.25 1.79 -22.10
CA LEU A 183 19.80 1.70 -22.35
C LEU A 183 19.20 0.32 -22.07
N ILE A 184 19.72 -0.74 -22.69
CA ILE A 184 19.21 -2.11 -22.53
C ILE A 184 19.37 -2.60 -21.08
N ALA A 185 20.51 -2.31 -20.46
CA ALA A 185 20.76 -2.68 -19.07
C ALA A 185 19.78 -1.95 -18.12
N ASN A 186 19.49 -0.68 -18.39
CA ASN A 186 18.53 0.11 -17.62
C ASN A 186 17.10 -0.44 -17.75
N ILE A 187 16.67 -0.79 -18.96
CA ILE A 187 15.34 -1.41 -19.18
C ILE A 187 15.23 -2.72 -18.40
N ARG A 188 16.23 -3.62 -18.50
CA ARG A 188 16.26 -4.87 -17.74
C ARG A 188 16.25 -4.69 -16.23
N ASN A 189 16.98 -3.67 -15.74
CA ASN A 189 16.97 -3.33 -14.32
C ASN A 189 15.58 -2.88 -13.85
N ILE A 190 14.87 -2.10 -14.66
CA ILE A 190 13.48 -1.68 -14.40
C ILE A 190 12.55 -2.89 -14.38
N GLU A 191 12.61 -3.77 -15.38
CA GLU A 191 11.79 -4.99 -15.41
C GLU A 191 12.07 -5.93 -14.23
N LYS A 192 13.34 -6.05 -13.83
CA LYS A 192 13.73 -6.81 -12.63
C LYS A 192 13.13 -6.18 -11.36
N ALA A 193 13.14 -4.86 -11.24
CA ALA A 193 12.51 -4.17 -10.12
C ALA A 193 10.98 -4.36 -10.09
N ILE A 194 10.32 -4.32 -11.26
CA ILE A 194 8.89 -4.62 -11.39
C ILE A 194 8.59 -6.05 -10.94
N ARG A 195 9.38 -7.04 -11.41
CA ARG A 195 9.23 -8.44 -11.01
C ARG A 195 9.40 -8.62 -9.51
N GLY A 196 10.45 -8.02 -8.93
CA GLY A 196 10.68 -8.06 -7.48
C GLY A 196 9.54 -7.45 -6.68
N CYS A 197 8.92 -6.38 -7.17
CA CYS A 197 7.72 -5.78 -6.57
C CYS A 197 6.53 -6.75 -6.61
N LEU A 198 6.25 -7.36 -7.77
CA LEU A 198 5.17 -8.34 -7.92
C LEU A 198 5.39 -9.58 -7.04
N ASP A 199 6.62 -10.07 -6.96
CA ASP A 199 6.98 -11.20 -6.11
C ASP A 199 6.77 -10.87 -4.62
N HIS A 200 7.11 -9.65 -4.20
CA HIS A 200 6.89 -9.18 -2.84
C HIS A 200 5.40 -9.09 -2.49
N PHE A 201 4.56 -8.68 -3.44
CA PHE A 201 3.11 -8.53 -3.26
C PHE A 201 2.28 -9.71 -3.77
N LYS A 202 2.89 -10.87 -4.02
CA LYS A 202 2.20 -12.04 -4.60
C LYS A 202 1.01 -12.53 -3.78
N SER A 203 1.07 -12.40 -2.45
CA SER A 203 -0.03 -12.77 -1.52
C SER A 203 -1.03 -11.65 -1.30
N THR A 204 -0.74 -10.44 -1.77
CA THR A 204 -1.61 -9.28 -1.68
C THR A 204 -2.42 -9.19 -2.96
N ARG A 205 -3.74 -9.01 -2.84
CA ARG A 205 -4.59 -8.85 -4.02
C ARG A 205 -4.18 -7.60 -4.80
N HIS A 206 -3.65 -7.78 -6.00
CA HIS A 206 -3.18 -6.71 -6.87
C HIS A 206 -3.74 -6.85 -8.29
N MET A 207 -3.67 -5.76 -9.04
CA MET A 207 -4.07 -5.65 -10.45
C MET A 207 -2.96 -4.87 -11.16
N ILE A 208 -2.50 -5.38 -12.30
CA ILE A 208 -1.52 -4.69 -13.14
C ILE A 208 -2.29 -3.89 -14.18
N LEU A 209 -1.94 -2.62 -14.34
CA LEU A 209 -2.57 -1.71 -15.29
C LEU A 209 -1.50 -1.04 -16.14
N TYR A 210 -1.68 -1.08 -17.45
CA TYR A 210 -0.91 -0.28 -18.40
C TYR A 210 -1.75 0.92 -18.84
N TYR A 211 -1.09 2.06 -19.05
CA TYR A 211 -1.77 3.30 -19.43
C TYR A 211 -2.50 3.14 -20.77
N GLU A 212 -1.83 2.46 -21.69
CA GLU A 212 -2.26 2.14 -23.04
C GLU A 212 -3.53 1.27 -23.00
N ASP A 213 -3.60 0.31 -22.09
CA ASP A 213 -4.79 -0.53 -21.90
C ASP A 213 -5.97 0.28 -21.37
N ILE A 214 -5.75 1.23 -20.46
CA ILE A 214 -6.84 2.06 -19.91
C ILE A 214 -7.42 2.98 -20.99
N ILE A 215 -6.60 3.46 -21.92
CA ILE A 215 -7.06 4.32 -23.02
C ILE A 215 -7.70 3.52 -24.14
N GLY A 216 -7.11 2.37 -24.51
CA GLY A 216 -7.58 1.54 -25.61
C GLY A 216 -8.76 0.64 -25.27
N ASN A 217 -8.97 0.32 -23.98
CA ASN A 217 -10.00 -0.62 -23.53
C ASN A 217 -11.05 0.06 -22.65
N SER A 218 -12.29 0.17 -23.17
CA SER A 218 -13.42 0.75 -22.44
C SER A 218 -13.77 0.03 -21.13
N ASN A 219 -13.35 -1.23 -20.96
CA ASN A 219 -13.69 -2.06 -19.81
C ASN A 219 -12.66 -2.00 -18.68
N ALA A 220 -11.43 -1.54 -18.93
CA ALA A 220 -10.37 -1.52 -17.91
C ALA A 220 -10.78 -0.71 -16.67
N LEU A 221 -11.39 0.46 -16.85
CA LEU A 221 -11.89 1.28 -15.74
C LEU A 221 -13.08 0.66 -14.99
N SER A 222 -13.88 -0.18 -15.66
CA SER A 222 -14.94 -0.94 -14.99
C SER A 222 -14.35 -2.01 -14.08
N GLN A 223 -13.37 -2.76 -14.58
CA GLN A 223 -12.64 -3.77 -13.81
C GLN A 223 -11.92 -3.18 -12.59
N VAL A 224 -11.39 -1.95 -12.70
CA VAL A 224 -10.79 -1.23 -11.55
C VAL A 224 -11.85 -0.90 -10.50
N GLN A 225 -13.03 -0.45 -10.90
CA GLN A 225 -14.13 -0.16 -9.97
C GLN A 225 -14.62 -1.43 -9.26
N GLU A 226 -14.76 -2.54 -10.00
CA GLU A 226 -15.08 -3.86 -9.43
C GLU A 226 -13.98 -4.36 -8.49
N PHE A 227 -12.72 -4.18 -8.87
CA PHE A 227 -11.58 -4.48 -8.01
C PHE A 227 -11.71 -3.71 -6.70
N LEU A 228 -12.01 -2.41 -6.74
CA LEU A 228 -12.23 -1.59 -5.54
C LEU A 228 -13.56 -1.87 -4.82
N ARG A 229 -14.43 -2.70 -5.41
CA ARG A 229 -15.79 -3.03 -4.94
C ARG A 229 -16.68 -1.80 -4.79
N VAL A 230 -16.61 -0.91 -5.78
CA VAL A 230 -17.50 0.24 -5.92
C VAL A 230 -18.39 0.06 -7.17
N PRO A 231 -19.58 0.68 -7.21
CA PRO A 231 -20.42 0.79 -8.39
C PRO A 231 -19.65 1.18 -9.64
N VAL A 232 -19.85 0.46 -10.74
CA VAL A 232 -19.25 0.85 -12.02
C VAL A 232 -19.98 2.07 -12.57
N ARG A 233 -19.27 3.19 -12.68
CA ARG A 233 -19.78 4.44 -13.24
C ARG A 233 -18.77 5.06 -14.23
N PRO A 234 -19.21 5.98 -15.10
CA PRO A 234 -18.29 6.75 -15.93
C PRO A 234 -17.34 7.57 -15.06
N LEU A 235 -16.04 7.44 -15.31
CA LEU A 235 -15.00 8.23 -14.65
C LEU A 235 -14.54 9.36 -15.57
N MET A 236 -14.20 10.51 -15.01
CA MET A 236 -13.82 11.71 -15.75
C MET A 236 -12.51 12.29 -15.22
N SER A 237 -11.67 12.80 -16.12
CA SER A 237 -10.47 13.55 -15.75
C SER A 237 -10.38 14.80 -16.60
N ARG A 238 -9.87 15.88 -15.99
CA ARG A 238 -9.51 17.13 -16.69
C ARG A 238 -8.05 17.16 -17.12
N GLN A 239 -7.26 16.14 -16.76
CA GLN A 239 -5.85 16.08 -17.16
C GLN A 239 -5.74 15.71 -18.65
N VAL A 240 -4.75 16.30 -19.30
CA VAL A 240 -4.47 16.09 -20.73
C VAL A 240 -3.11 15.44 -20.91
N LYS A 241 -2.97 14.63 -21.96
CA LYS A 241 -1.70 14.00 -22.32
C LYS A 241 -0.67 15.09 -22.66
N ILE A 242 0.48 15.07 -21.98
CA ILE A 242 1.51 16.11 -22.11
C ILE A 242 2.33 15.93 -23.41
N HIS A 243 2.54 14.69 -23.84
CA HIS A 243 3.28 14.38 -25.07
C HIS A 243 2.33 13.78 -26.10
N THR A 244 2.05 14.54 -27.15
CA THR A 244 1.16 14.16 -28.26
C THR A 244 1.90 14.05 -29.59
N ARG A 245 3.20 14.36 -29.62
CA ARG A 245 4.06 14.23 -30.81
C ARG A 245 4.60 12.82 -30.96
N PRO A 246 4.90 12.36 -32.19
CA PRO A 246 5.55 11.08 -32.45
C PRO A 246 6.82 10.85 -31.62
N LEU A 247 7.13 9.60 -31.27
CA LEU A 247 8.34 9.23 -30.51
C LEU A 247 9.66 9.86 -31.06
N PRO A 248 9.90 9.92 -32.39
CA PRO A 248 11.08 10.59 -32.96
C PRO A 248 11.24 12.06 -32.57
N ASP A 249 10.13 12.74 -32.32
CA ASP A 249 10.13 14.16 -31.95
C ASP A 249 10.38 14.37 -30.45
N LEU A 250 10.22 13.32 -29.65
CA LEU A 250 10.32 13.35 -28.19
C LEU A 250 11.73 13.00 -27.67
N VAL A 251 12.59 12.37 -28.48
CA VAL A 251 13.96 11.96 -28.09
C VAL A 251 15.00 12.55 -29.04
N LYS A 252 16.05 13.17 -28.49
CA LYS A 252 17.04 13.94 -29.28
C LYS A 252 17.84 13.04 -30.24
N ASN A 253 18.31 11.90 -29.74
CA ASN A 253 19.07 10.90 -30.49
C ASN A 253 18.23 9.68 -30.89
N TRP A 254 16.99 9.92 -31.36
CA TRP A 254 16.03 8.84 -31.66
C TRP A 254 16.57 7.78 -32.63
N LYS A 255 17.34 8.15 -33.66
CA LYS A 255 17.89 7.19 -34.62
C LYS A 255 18.79 6.16 -33.94
N ASP A 256 19.63 6.60 -33.01
CA ASP A 256 20.56 5.72 -32.28
C ASP A 256 19.80 4.82 -31.31
N VAL A 257 18.80 5.37 -30.62
CA VAL A 257 17.90 4.63 -29.72
C VAL A 257 17.13 3.56 -30.50
N SER A 258 16.52 3.95 -31.63
CA SER A 258 15.77 3.05 -32.49
C SER A 258 16.65 1.93 -33.03
N SER A 259 17.85 2.25 -33.51
CA SER A 259 18.84 1.26 -33.96
C SER A 259 19.25 0.30 -32.84
N LYS A 260 19.45 0.82 -31.61
CA LYS A 260 19.86 0.01 -30.45
C LYS A 260 18.78 -0.95 -29.96
N LEU A 261 17.51 -0.56 -30.03
CA LEU A 261 16.38 -1.38 -29.59
C LEU A 261 15.86 -2.32 -30.67
N ASN A 262 16.01 -1.95 -31.94
CA ASN A 262 15.57 -2.77 -33.07
C ASN A 262 16.30 -4.13 -33.07
N GLY A 263 15.56 -5.21 -33.32
CA GLY A 263 16.08 -6.58 -33.26
C GLY A 263 16.31 -7.12 -31.84
N THR A 264 15.93 -6.39 -30.78
CA THR A 264 15.94 -6.87 -29.40
C THR A 264 14.52 -7.17 -28.90
N GLU A 265 14.39 -7.82 -27.73
CA GLU A 265 13.10 -8.01 -27.04
C GLU A 265 12.36 -6.69 -26.74
N PHE A 266 13.09 -5.58 -26.71
CA PHE A 266 12.60 -4.24 -26.43
C PHE A 266 12.18 -3.46 -27.69
N ALA A 267 12.19 -4.09 -28.87
CA ALA A 267 11.76 -3.46 -30.11
C ALA A 267 10.31 -2.96 -30.05
N HIS A 268 9.46 -3.59 -29.25
CA HIS A 268 8.07 -3.17 -29.03
C HIS A 268 7.93 -1.75 -28.46
N PHE A 269 8.96 -1.20 -27.79
CA PHE A 269 8.94 0.21 -27.34
C PHE A 269 9.10 1.22 -28.49
N LEU A 270 9.43 0.75 -29.70
CA LEU A 270 9.48 1.57 -30.90
C LEU A 270 8.09 1.74 -31.53
N ASP A 271 7.14 0.89 -31.14
CA ASP A 271 5.76 0.95 -31.63
C ASP A 271 4.98 2.00 -30.85
N GLY A 272 4.54 3.05 -31.54
CA GLY A 272 3.74 4.13 -30.96
C GLY A 272 2.38 4.25 -31.63
N PRO A 273 1.42 3.31 -31.44
CA PRO A 273 0.08 3.44 -32.01
C PRO A 273 -0.58 4.76 -31.58
N ASP A 274 -0.39 5.14 -30.33
CA ASP A 274 -0.78 6.40 -29.69
C ASP A 274 -0.11 7.67 -30.23
N TYR A 275 0.90 7.50 -31.09
CA TYR A 275 1.83 8.52 -31.54
C TYR A 275 1.91 8.59 -33.09
N ARG A 276 1.11 7.78 -33.78
CA ARG A 276 0.90 7.87 -35.23
C ARG A 276 -0.15 8.93 -35.52
N LYS A 277 0.22 9.97 -36.26
CA LYS A 277 -0.73 10.87 -36.92
C LYS A 277 -1.08 10.32 -38.29
#